data_AF-A0A5A7NZ73-F1
#
_entry.id   AF-A0A5A7NZ73-F1
#
_cell.length_a   1.000
_cell.length_b   1.000
_cell.length_c   1.000
_cell.angle_alpha   90.00
_cell.angle_beta   90.00
_cell.angle_gamma   90.00
#
_symmetry.space_group_name_H-M   'P 1'
#
loop_
_entity.id
_entity.type
_entity.pdbx_description
1 polymer ?
#
loop_
_entity_poly.entity_id
_entity_poly.type
_entity_poly.pdbx_seq_one_letter_code
_entity_poly.pdbx_strand_id
1 'polypeptide(L)'
;MEQILSRYNQNNEGPELATVEHSPIQNDSAEISALKDEIERLQSINRKMMGKELEGLNYNDLHNLEQQLTEGILSVKDKKEKVLLEQLEKSKLQIEELRHHARLSSSENRLQIGKDTSSSSLSEKEGTSDTSLRLGFSSVDLSGKTKVAKLEPVDDRKNAMIMD
;
A
#
# COMPACT_ATOMS: atom_id res chain seq x y z
N MET A 1 70.38 12.27 15.23
CA MET A 1 69.82 11.93 13.89
C MET A 1 70.25 10.54 13.46
N GLU A 2 71.55 10.22 13.57
CA GLU A 2 72.08 8.89 13.22
C GLU A 2 71.44 7.73 14.00
N GLN A 3 71.17 7.88 15.31
CA GLN A 3 70.47 6.86 16.09
C GLN A 3 69.07 6.52 15.55
N ILE A 4 68.37 7.48 14.93
CA ILE A 4 67.04 7.26 14.36
C ILE A 4 67.17 6.49 13.03
N LEU A 5 68.19 6.83 12.23
CA LEU A 5 68.49 6.14 10.98
C LEU A 5 69.00 4.70 11.21
N SER A 6 69.82 4.49 12.25
CA SER A 6 70.30 3.16 12.64
C SER A 6 69.16 2.23 13.07
N ARG A 7 68.15 2.75 13.79
CA ARG A 7 66.95 1.98 14.18
C ARG A 7 66.14 1.54 12.97
N TYR A 8 66.05 2.40 11.95
CA TYR A 8 65.29 2.10 10.74
C TYR A 8 66.01 1.08 9.85
N ASN A 9 67.34 1.18 9.71
CA ASN A 9 68.13 0.22 8.95
C ASN A 9 68.28 -1.14 9.63
N GLN A 10 68.30 -1.19 10.96
CA GLN A 10 68.37 -2.46 11.71
C GLN A 10 67.11 -3.32 11.52
N ASN A 11 65.98 -2.70 11.15
CA ASN A 11 64.73 -3.39 10.82
C ASN A 11 64.58 -3.68 9.32
N ASN A 12 65.49 -3.21 8.47
CA ASN A 12 65.37 -3.30 7.01
C ASN A 12 66.30 -4.36 6.38
N GLU A 13 67.29 -4.89 7.11
CA GLU A 13 68.29 -5.83 6.58
C GLU A 13 68.13 -7.28 7.12
N GLY A 14 67.15 -8.01 6.55
CA GLY A 14 67.10 -9.50 6.39
C GLY A 14 66.69 -10.38 7.59
N PRO A 15 66.03 -11.57 7.41
CA PRO A 15 66.24 -12.57 6.34
C PRO A 15 64.97 -12.85 5.49
N GLU A 16 65.09 -13.05 4.17
CA GLU A 16 65.18 -14.39 3.54
C GLU A 16 64.09 -15.37 4.02
N LEU A 17 63.18 -15.72 3.11
CA LEU A 17 62.31 -16.91 3.21
C LEU A 17 61.30 -16.95 4.37
N ALA A 18 60.64 -15.84 4.70
CA ALA A 18 59.24 -15.96 5.11
C ALA A 18 58.46 -16.14 3.82
N THR A 19 58.13 -17.39 3.52
CA THR A 19 57.09 -17.75 2.57
C THR A 19 56.00 -16.67 2.62
N VAL A 20 55.85 -15.96 1.50
CA VAL A 20 54.55 -15.46 1.10
C VAL A 20 53.71 -16.73 0.88
N GLU A 21 53.30 -17.40 1.96
CA GLU A 21 52.21 -18.35 1.91
C GLU A 21 50.98 -17.49 1.61
N HIS A 22 50.67 -17.45 0.33
CA HIS A 22 49.47 -16.90 -0.25
C HIS A 22 48.24 -17.16 0.62
N SER A 23 47.54 -16.12 1.09
CA SER A 23 46.06 -16.06 1.14
C SER A 23 45.55 -14.86 1.97
N PRO A 24 45.31 -13.72 1.32
CA PRO A 24 43.97 -13.10 1.44
C PRO A 24 43.29 -12.96 0.07
N ILE A 25 44.07 -12.80 -1.00
CA ILE A 25 43.57 -12.55 -2.37
C ILE A 25 42.73 -13.75 -2.88
N GLN A 26 43.09 -14.98 -2.48
CA GLN A 26 42.32 -16.17 -2.87
C GLN A 26 41.02 -16.34 -2.07
N ASN A 27 40.98 -15.91 -0.80
CA ASN A 27 39.74 -15.95 0.00
C ASN A 27 38.73 -14.93 -0.54
N ASP A 28 39.17 -13.71 -0.84
CA ASP A 28 38.31 -12.69 -1.46
C ASP A 28 37.82 -13.16 -2.83
N SER A 29 38.68 -13.77 -3.65
CA SER A 29 38.28 -14.31 -4.95
C SER A 29 37.28 -15.46 -4.85
N ALA A 30 37.45 -16.36 -3.87
CA ALA A 30 36.55 -17.49 -3.65
C ALA A 30 35.19 -17.00 -3.14
N GLU A 31 35.18 -16.04 -2.21
CA GLU A 31 33.96 -15.43 -1.69
C GLU A 31 33.21 -14.67 -2.80
N ILE A 32 33.92 -13.90 -3.63
CA ILE A 32 33.34 -13.22 -4.80
C ILE A 32 32.73 -14.24 -5.77
N SER A 33 33.38 -15.38 -6.00
CA SER A 33 32.84 -16.45 -6.84
C SER A 33 31.56 -17.03 -6.24
N ALA A 34 31.57 -17.36 -4.95
CA ALA A 34 30.41 -17.90 -4.26
C ALA A 34 29.21 -16.93 -4.28
N LEU A 35 29.46 -15.63 -4.11
CA LEU A 35 28.42 -14.60 -4.21
C LEU A 35 27.85 -14.49 -5.63
N LYS A 36 28.69 -14.63 -6.67
CA LYS A 36 28.22 -14.65 -8.07
C LYS A 36 27.33 -15.85 -8.33
N ASP A 37 27.75 -17.04 -7.89
CA ASP A 37 26.98 -18.27 -8.05
C ASP A 37 25.61 -18.16 -7.33
N GLU A 38 25.59 -17.55 -6.14
CA GLU A 38 24.36 -17.30 -5.38
C GLU A 38 23.42 -16.32 -6.11
N ILE A 39 23.98 -15.25 -6.70
CA ILE A 39 23.19 -14.32 -7.53
C ILE A 39 22.58 -15.05 -8.72
N GLU A 40 23.36 -15.85 -9.44
CA GLU A 40 22.87 -16.62 -10.59
C GLU A 40 21.78 -17.61 -10.19
N ARG A 41 21.96 -18.30 -9.06
CA ARG A 41 20.97 -19.21 -8.47
C ARG A 41 19.67 -18.48 -8.15
N LEU A 42 19.74 -17.35 -7.44
CA LEU A 42 18.56 -16.55 -7.07
C LEU A 42 17.84 -16.02 -8.30
N GLN A 43 18.58 -15.55 -9.32
CA GLN A 43 17.99 -15.09 -10.57
C GLN A 43 17.31 -16.23 -11.33
N SER A 44 17.91 -17.42 -11.38
CA SER A 44 17.29 -18.61 -11.98
C SER A 44 15.99 -18.99 -11.28
N ILE A 45 15.99 -19.01 -9.95
CA ILE A 45 14.77 -19.27 -9.16
C ILE A 45 13.70 -18.20 -9.43
N ASN A 46 14.08 -16.93 -9.50
CA ASN A 46 13.14 -15.85 -9.83
C ASN A 46 12.52 -16.06 -11.22
N ARG A 47 13.32 -16.37 -12.25
CA ARG A 47 12.80 -16.66 -13.60
C ARG A 47 11.82 -17.82 -13.59
N LYS A 48 12.12 -18.91 -12.86
CA LYS A 48 11.21 -20.04 -12.68
C LYS A 48 9.91 -19.64 -11.98
N MET A 49 9.98 -18.89 -10.87
CA MET A 49 8.79 -18.36 -10.19
C MET A 49 7.96 -17.44 -11.10
N MET A 50 8.58 -16.80 -12.08
CA MET A 50 7.91 -15.99 -13.10
C MET A 50 7.40 -16.79 -14.31
N GLY A 51 7.46 -18.13 -14.25
CA GLY A 51 7.00 -19.02 -15.32
C GLY A 51 7.94 -19.10 -16.53
N LYS A 52 9.21 -18.71 -16.37
CA LYS A 52 10.24 -18.76 -17.42
C LYS A 52 11.27 -19.86 -17.10
N GLU A 53 11.96 -20.37 -18.12
CA GLU A 53 13.04 -21.37 -17.94
C GLU A 53 12.59 -22.60 -17.12
N LEU A 54 11.39 -23.10 -17.41
CA LEU A 54 10.83 -24.30 -16.77
C LEU A 54 11.29 -25.60 -17.43
N GLU A 55 11.97 -25.50 -18.56
CA GLU A 55 12.55 -26.64 -19.28
C GLU A 55 13.55 -27.37 -18.37
N GLY A 56 13.49 -28.71 -18.35
CA GLY A 56 14.36 -29.55 -17.53
C GLY A 56 13.89 -29.76 -16.08
N LEU A 57 12.82 -29.11 -15.63
CA LEU A 57 12.15 -29.46 -14.36
C LEU A 57 11.36 -30.77 -14.52
N ASN A 58 11.43 -31.63 -13.50
CA ASN A 58 10.56 -32.80 -13.46
C ASN A 58 9.15 -32.42 -12.93
N TYR A 59 8.21 -33.36 -12.99
CA TYR A 59 6.85 -33.13 -12.51
C TYR A 59 6.78 -32.69 -11.04
N ASN A 60 7.56 -33.32 -10.16
CA ASN A 60 7.58 -33.01 -8.74
C ASN A 60 8.11 -31.60 -8.49
N ASP A 61 9.16 -31.18 -9.20
CA ASP A 61 9.71 -29.83 -9.10
C ASP A 61 8.69 -28.79 -9.57
N LEU A 62 7.98 -29.07 -10.66
CA LEU A 62 6.96 -28.19 -11.19
C LEU A 62 5.75 -28.09 -10.25
N HIS A 63 5.32 -29.21 -9.68
CA HIS A 63 4.25 -29.26 -8.68
C HIS A 63 4.61 -28.48 -7.41
N ASN A 64 5.84 -28.63 -6.92
CA ASN A 64 6.32 -27.87 -5.76
C ASN A 64 6.38 -26.37 -6.06
N LEU A 65 6.76 -25.98 -7.28
CA LEU A 65 6.77 -24.59 -7.71
C LEU A 65 5.35 -24.01 -7.77
N GLU A 66 4.40 -24.76 -8.33
CA GLU A 66 2.99 -24.40 -8.37
C GLU A 66 2.41 -24.22 -6.96
N GLN A 67 2.72 -25.13 -6.04
CA GLN A 67 2.30 -25.04 -4.64
C GLN A 67 2.83 -23.77 -3.98
N GLN A 68 4.13 -23.50 -4.10
CA GLN A 68 4.77 -22.30 -3.53
C GLN A 68 4.14 -21.01 -4.08
N LEU A 69 3.87 -20.96 -5.39
CA LEU A 69 3.21 -19.80 -6.00
C LEU A 69 1.78 -19.64 -5.50
N THR A 70 1.04 -20.73 -5.39
CA THR A 70 -0.34 -20.72 -4.90
C THR A 70 -0.42 -20.21 -3.47
N GLU A 71 0.41 -20.74 -2.57
CA GLU A 71 0.49 -20.31 -1.17
C GLU A 71 0.94 -18.85 -1.06
N GLY A 72 1.93 -18.44 -1.88
CA GLY A 72 2.39 -17.06 -1.94
C GLY A 72 1.28 -16.09 -2.37
N ILE A 73 0.51 -16.43 -3.41
CA ILE A 73 -0.62 -15.63 -3.90
C ILE A 73 -1.69 -15.50 -2.81
N LEU A 74 -2.04 -16.61 -2.15
CA LEU A 74 -3.00 -16.59 -1.04
C LEU A 74 -2.52 -15.70 0.10
N SER A 75 -1.25 -15.83 0.53
CA SER A 75 -0.68 -14.98 1.58
C SER A 75 -0.73 -13.49 1.22
N VAL A 76 -0.42 -13.13 -0.02
CA VAL A 76 -0.48 -11.74 -0.49
C VAL A 76 -1.92 -11.24 -0.50
N LYS A 77 -2.88 -12.05 -0.97
CA LYS A 77 -4.30 -11.71 -0.97
C LYS A 77 -4.80 -11.46 0.45
N ASP A 78 -4.53 -12.37 1.38
CA ASP A 78 -5.00 -12.27 2.76
C ASP A 78 -4.41 -11.04 3.47
N LYS A 79 -3.14 -10.73 3.24
CA LYS A 79 -2.51 -9.51 3.75
C LYS A 79 -3.17 -8.25 3.20
N LYS A 80 -3.45 -8.22 1.88
CA LYS A 80 -4.14 -7.08 1.25
C LYS A 80 -5.54 -6.91 1.82
N GLU A 81 -6.30 -7.99 1.95
CA GLU A 81 -7.64 -7.99 2.51
C GLU A 81 -7.64 -7.46 3.95
N LYS A 82 -6.71 -7.95 4.78
CA LYS A 82 -6.55 -7.47 6.16
C LYS A 82 -6.31 -5.96 6.21
N VAL A 83 -5.38 -5.44 5.42
CA VAL A 83 -5.10 -3.99 5.38
C VAL A 83 -6.32 -3.19 4.92
N LEU A 84 -7.07 -3.68 3.92
CA LEU A 84 -8.27 -3.00 3.44
C LEU A 84 -9.38 -3.00 4.50
N LEU A 85 -9.58 -4.11 5.22
CA LEU A 85 -10.55 -4.19 6.30
C LEU A 85 -10.21 -3.25 7.46
N GLU A 86 -8.93 -3.19 7.86
CA GLU A 86 -8.45 -2.25 8.89
C GLU A 86 -8.70 -0.79 8.48
N GLN A 87 -8.43 -0.43 7.22
CA GLN A 87 -8.70 0.91 6.70
C GLN A 87 -10.19 1.24 6.68
N LEU A 88 -11.03 0.27 6.29
CA LEU A 88 -12.47 0.41 6.27
C LEU A 88 -13.04 0.63 7.68
N GLU A 89 -12.58 -0.15 8.65
CA GLU A 89 -12.99 -0.03 10.05
C GLU A 89 -12.60 1.34 10.62
N LYS A 90 -11.36 1.78 10.40
CA LYS A 90 -10.89 3.11 10.81
C LYS A 90 -11.74 4.24 10.21
N SER A 91 -12.07 4.14 8.92
CA SER A 91 -12.92 5.14 8.24
C SER A 91 -14.32 5.17 8.84
N LYS A 92 -14.92 4.01 9.13
CA LYS A 92 -16.24 3.93 9.78
C LYS A 92 -16.23 4.57 11.16
N LEU A 93 -15.21 4.31 11.98
CA LEU A 93 -15.07 4.92 13.30
C LEU A 93 -14.96 6.44 13.20
N GLN A 94 -14.13 6.95 12.29
CA GLN A 94 -13.99 8.39 12.07
C GLN A 94 -15.31 9.05 11.64
N ILE A 95 -16.10 8.39 10.78
CA ILE A 95 -17.43 8.88 10.37
C ILE A 95 -18.37 8.95 11.58
N GLU A 96 -18.39 7.93 12.43
CA GLU A 96 -19.23 7.91 13.63
C GLU A 96 -18.81 8.97 14.65
N GLU A 97 -17.52 9.18 14.87
CA GLU A 97 -17.00 10.25 15.72
C GLU A 97 -17.42 11.63 15.21
N LEU A 98 -17.27 11.88 13.90
CA LEU A 98 -17.70 13.14 13.28
C LEU A 98 -19.22 13.33 13.39
N ARG A 99 -20.01 12.28 13.18
CA ARG A 99 -21.47 12.32 13.36
C ARG A 99 -21.85 12.63 14.81
N HIS A 100 -21.16 12.03 15.78
CA HIS A 100 -21.38 12.29 17.18
C HIS A 100 -21.04 13.74 17.55
N HIS A 101 -19.88 14.24 17.10
CA HIS A 101 -19.47 15.63 17.29
C HIS A 101 -20.47 16.62 16.68
N ALA A 102 -20.94 16.37 15.45
CA ALA A 102 -21.94 17.22 14.79
C ALA A 102 -23.28 17.26 15.54
N ARG A 103 -23.72 16.14 16.13
CA ARG A 103 -24.94 16.08 16.96
C ARG A 103 -24.80 16.90 18.23
N LEU A 104 -23.66 16.80 18.93
CA LEU A 104 -23.39 17.56 20.13
C LEU A 104 -23.36 19.07 19.84
N SER A 105 -22.57 19.50 18.85
CA SER A 105 -22.50 20.92 18.44
C SER A 105 -23.87 21.48 18.02
N SER A 106 -24.68 20.69 17.29
CA SER A 106 -26.05 21.10 16.93
C SER A 106 -26.98 21.25 18.14
N SER A 107 -26.79 20.43 19.17
CA SER A 107 -27.57 20.52 20.42
C SER A 107 -27.18 21.74 21.26
N GLU A 108 -25.90 22.10 21.30
CA GLU A 108 -25.40 23.30 21.98
C GLU A 108 -25.94 24.58 21.32
N ASN A 109 -25.90 24.66 19.99
CA ASN A 109 -26.47 25.78 19.24
C ASN A 109 -27.98 25.96 19.52
N ARG A 110 -28.71 24.86 19.73
CA ARG A 110 -30.16 24.90 20.04
C ARG A 110 -30.46 25.36 21.46
N LEU A 111 -29.55 25.10 22.41
CA LEU A 111 -29.67 25.57 23.79
C LEU A 111 -29.35 27.07 23.94
N GLN A 112 -28.51 27.65 23.05
CA GLN A 112 -28.22 29.09 23.03
C GLN A 112 -29.38 29.93 22.48
N ILE A 113 -30.15 29.43 21.51
CA ILE A 113 -31.32 30.13 20.94
C ILE A 113 -32.48 30.28 21.96
N GLY A 114 -32.49 29.49 23.04
CA GLY A 114 -33.55 29.51 24.05
C GLY A 114 -33.40 30.55 25.17
N LYS A 115 -32.34 31.37 25.21
CA LYS A 115 -32.08 32.27 26.34
C LYS A 115 -32.44 33.75 26.12
N ASP A 116 -32.71 34.16 24.88
CA ASP A 116 -32.91 35.58 24.56
C ASP A 116 -34.34 35.96 24.16
N THR A 117 -35.31 35.05 24.22
CA THR A 117 -36.73 35.37 23.99
C THR A 117 -37.50 35.47 25.31
N SER A 118 -37.13 36.43 26.16
CA SER A 118 -38.02 37.01 27.15
C SER A 118 -38.27 38.48 26.79
N SER A 119 -39.31 38.65 25.96
CA SER A 119 -40.19 39.82 25.90
C SER A 119 -39.57 41.20 25.72
N SER A 120 -39.28 41.58 24.47
CA SER A 120 -39.43 42.97 24.05
C SER A 120 -40.66 43.11 23.15
N SER A 121 -41.58 43.91 23.68
CA SER A 121 -42.69 44.66 23.08
C SER A 121 -42.85 44.66 21.57
N LEU A 122 -44.10 44.40 21.18
CA LEU A 122 -44.79 44.91 19.99
C LEU A 122 -44.30 46.31 19.58
N SER A 123 -43.89 46.45 18.32
CA SER A 123 -44.13 47.69 17.58
C SER A 123 -44.19 47.40 16.08
N GLU A 124 -45.38 47.58 15.53
CA GLU A 124 -45.60 47.90 14.13
C GLU A 124 -44.76 49.12 13.78
N LYS A 125 -44.00 49.10 12.66
CA LYS A 125 -43.89 50.21 11.70
C LYS A 125 -43.27 49.71 10.39
N GLU A 126 -43.96 50.01 9.30
CA GLU A 126 -43.43 50.03 7.94
C GLU A 126 -42.20 50.94 7.84
N GLY A 127 -41.24 50.51 7.03
CA GLY A 127 -40.04 51.27 6.71
C GLY A 127 -39.12 50.43 5.85
N THR A 128 -39.05 50.76 4.57
CA THR A 128 -38.17 50.14 3.57
C THR A 128 -36.71 50.17 4.04
N SER A 129 -36.10 49.00 4.21
CA SER A 129 -34.64 48.89 4.34
C SER A 129 -34.17 47.56 3.76
N ASP A 130 -33.47 47.69 2.64
CA ASP A 130 -32.72 46.65 1.94
C ASP A 130 -31.52 46.19 2.78
N THR A 131 -31.66 45.08 3.49
CA THR A 131 -30.52 44.24 3.91
C THR A 131 -30.89 42.76 3.90
N SER A 132 -31.41 42.26 2.78
CA SER A 132 -31.60 40.82 2.59
C SER A 132 -30.59 40.29 1.57
N LEU A 133 -29.48 39.75 2.06
CA LEU A 133 -28.59 38.93 1.24
C LEU A 133 -29.29 37.59 1.00
N ARG A 134 -29.99 37.49 -0.13
CA ARG A 134 -30.54 36.24 -0.65
C ARG A 134 -29.37 35.36 -1.08
N LEU A 135 -28.81 34.57 -0.15
CA LEU A 135 -27.88 33.48 -0.47
C LEU A 135 -28.67 32.46 -1.30
N GLY A 136 -28.46 32.49 -2.61
CA GLY A 136 -29.18 31.71 -3.61
C GLY A 136 -28.95 30.21 -3.47
N PHE A 137 -29.55 29.60 -2.45
CA PHE A 137 -29.81 28.17 -2.44
C PHE A 137 -31.10 27.94 -3.20
N SER A 138 -30.98 27.89 -4.54
CA SER A 138 -32.02 27.27 -5.34
C SER A 138 -32.10 25.80 -4.91
N SER A 139 -33.21 25.42 -4.28
CA SER A 139 -33.60 24.02 -4.16
C SER A 139 -33.68 23.48 -5.58
N VAL A 140 -32.69 22.69 -6.00
CA VAL A 140 -32.74 22.08 -7.33
C VAL A 140 -33.75 20.95 -7.23
N ASP A 141 -34.81 21.09 -8.02
CA ASP A 141 -35.87 20.12 -8.14
C ASP A 141 -35.29 18.72 -8.43
N LEU A 142 -35.64 17.75 -7.59
CA LEU A 142 -35.59 16.34 -7.97
C LEU A 142 -36.73 16.05 -8.96
N SER A 143 -36.61 16.61 -10.17
CA SER A 143 -37.41 16.21 -11.33
C SER A 143 -36.52 16.03 -12.56
N GLY A 144 -35.37 15.39 -12.36
CA GLY A 144 -34.50 14.90 -13.43
C GLY A 144 -34.82 13.43 -13.74
N LYS A 145 -35.45 13.20 -14.89
CA LYS A 145 -35.82 11.90 -15.48
C LYS A 145 -34.71 10.85 -15.31
N THR A 146 -35.06 9.67 -14.79
CA THR A 146 -34.21 8.48 -14.85
C THR A 146 -33.96 8.12 -16.32
N LYS A 147 -32.74 8.39 -16.78
CA LYS A 147 -32.25 7.89 -18.06
C LYS A 147 -31.90 6.42 -17.88
N VAL A 148 -32.84 5.54 -18.24
CA VAL A 148 -32.62 4.08 -18.30
C VAL A 148 -31.49 3.82 -19.28
N ALA A 149 -30.40 3.18 -18.81
CA ALA A 149 -29.37 2.66 -19.69
C ALA A 149 -29.97 1.51 -20.51
N LYS A 150 -29.77 1.54 -21.83
CA LYS A 150 -30.10 0.42 -22.72
C LYS A 150 -29.26 -0.79 -22.31
N LEU A 151 -29.93 -1.81 -21.78
CA LEU A 151 -29.38 -3.15 -21.72
C LEU A 151 -29.71 -3.83 -23.06
N GLU A 152 -28.67 -4.18 -23.80
CA GLU A 152 -28.72 -5.18 -24.87
C GLU A 152 -29.28 -6.49 -24.29
N PRO A 153 -30.23 -7.17 -24.97
CA PRO A 153 -30.64 -8.50 -24.58
C PRO A 153 -29.56 -9.50 -24.99
N VAL A 154 -28.93 -10.17 -24.01
CA VAL A 154 -28.06 -11.32 -24.26
C VAL A 154 -28.96 -12.51 -24.61
N ASP A 155 -28.92 -12.91 -25.87
CA ASP A 155 -29.55 -14.12 -26.40
C ASP A 155 -28.80 -15.38 -25.91
N ASP A 156 -29.20 -15.93 -24.76
CA ASP A 156 -28.80 -17.28 -24.35
C ASP A 156 -29.85 -18.31 -24.79
N ARG A 157 -29.82 -18.65 -26.08
CA ARG A 157 -30.42 -19.89 -26.59
C ARG A 157 -29.35 -20.69 -27.33
N LYS A 158 -28.83 -21.72 -26.66
CA LYS A 158 -28.60 -23.10 -27.13
C LYS A 158 -27.36 -23.70 -26.46
N ASN A 159 -27.59 -24.59 -25.49
CA ASN A 159 -26.98 -25.93 -25.45
C ASN A 159 -27.57 -26.72 -24.28
N ALA A 160 -28.72 -27.35 -24.52
CA ALA A 160 -29.11 -28.53 -23.76
C ALA A 160 -28.36 -29.71 -24.40
N MET A 161 -27.35 -30.24 -23.71
CA MET A 161 -26.69 -31.47 -24.10
C MET A 161 -27.58 -32.62 -23.63
N ILE A 162 -28.21 -33.30 -24.60
CA ILE A 162 -28.93 -34.56 -24.41
C ILE A 162 -27.86 -35.64 -24.16
N MET A 163 -27.99 -36.36 -23.05
CA MET A 163 -27.29 -37.62 -22.82
C MET A 163 -28.20 -38.75 -23.29
N ASP A 164 -27.76 -39.48 -24.31
CA ASP A 164 -28.23 -40.84 -24.62
C ASP A 164 -27.24 -41.86 -24.03
#